data_AF-A0ABD4JJE1-F1
#
_entry.id   AF-A0ABD4JJE1-F1
#
_cell.length_a   1.000
_cell.length_b   1.000
_cell.length_c   1.000
_cell.angle_alpha   90.00
_cell.angle_beta   90.00
_cell.angle_gamma   90.00
#
_symmetry.space_group_name_H-M   'P 1'
#
loop_
_entity.id
_entity.type
_entity.pdbx_description
1 polymer ?
#
loop_
_entity_poly.entity_id
_entity_poly.type
_entity_poly.pdbx_seq_one_letter_code
_entity_poly.pdbx_strand_id
1 'polypeptide(L)'
;MGIFSKPFLYALCVCGFLAISLIGTGLKISSLAAANEILKDSNKELTKKADELTTHKATLKANLANCDAALASQSEAIKASMVKVDNAPSKEAERIKKIYVKDKSCEAELKAYKELFK
;
A
#
# COMPACT_ATOMS: atom_id res chain seq x y z
N MET A 1 -78.66 39.94 0.49
CA MET A 1 -78.33 38.60 -0.04
C MET A 1 -77.21 38.01 0.80
N GLY A 2 -77.54 37.15 1.78
CA GLY A 2 -76.53 36.37 2.51
C GLY A 2 -76.32 35.06 1.75
N ILE A 3 -75.20 34.92 1.05
CA ILE A 3 -75.02 33.90 0.01
C ILE A 3 -74.67 32.50 0.56
N PHE A 4 -74.39 32.35 1.88
CA PHE A 4 -74.00 31.06 2.44
C PHE A 4 -74.77 30.68 3.69
N SER A 5 -75.37 29.48 3.68
CA SER A 5 -76.03 28.89 4.84
C SER A 5 -74.96 28.35 5.82
N LYS A 6 -75.25 28.40 7.13
CA LYS A 6 -74.38 27.83 8.19
C LYS A 6 -73.86 26.40 7.89
N PRO A 7 -74.66 25.45 7.37
CA PRO A 7 -74.15 24.11 7.03
C PRO A 7 -73.14 24.12 5.88
N PHE A 8 -73.25 25.04 4.93
CA PHE A 8 -72.28 25.17 3.83
C PHE A 8 -70.89 25.62 4.35
N LEU A 9 -70.86 26.59 5.26
CA LEU A 9 -69.62 27.06 5.91
C LEU A 9 -68.93 25.96 6.73
N TYR A 10 -69.71 25.14 7.44
CA TYR A 10 -69.18 24.00 8.21
C TYR A 10 -68.54 22.94 7.30
N ALA A 11 -69.20 22.57 6.21
CA ALA A 11 -68.66 21.63 5.25
C ALA A 11 -67.33 22.12 4.63
N LEU A 12 -67.25 23.41 4.32
CA LEU A 12 -66.03 24.02 3.74
C LEU A 12 -64.86 24.01 4.75
N CYS A 13 -65.13 24.24 6.04
CA CYS A 13 -64.12 24.12 7.09
C CYS A 13 -63.62 22.69 7.25
N VAL A 14 -64.52 21.69 7.34
CA VAL A 14 -64.15 20.28 7.52
C VAL A 14 -63.32 19.79 6.32
N CYS A 15 -63.74 20.10 5.10
CA CYS A 15 -62.97 19.78 3.89
C CYS A 15 -61.60 20.47 3.88
N GLY A 16 -61.51 21.73 4.31
CA GLY A 16 -60.25 22.46 4.43
C GLY A 16 -59.27 21.78 5.40
N PHE A 17 -59.74 21.39 6.59
CA PHE A 17 -58.89 20.69 7.57
C PHE A 17 -58.41 19.32 7.05
N LEU A 18 -59.28 18.56 6.40
CA LEU A 18 -58.91 17.27 5.81
C LEU A 18 -57.88 17.43 4.69
N ALA A 19 -58.05 18.42 3.82
CA ALA A 19 -57.09 18.70 2.75
C ALA A 19 -55.72 19.09 3.30
N ILE A 20 -55.64 19.97 4.31
CA ILE A 20 -54.38 20.38 4.94
C ILE A 20 -53.68 19.17 5.58
N SER A 21 -54.45 18.29 6.25
CA SER A 21 -53.92 17.07 6.86
C SER A 21 -53.35 16.09 5.83
N LEU A 22 -54.06 15.88 4.71
CA LEU A 22 -53.60 15.03 3.61
C LEU A 22 -52.33 15.59 2.95
N ILE A 23 -52.26 16.90 2.72
CA ILE A 23 -51.08 17.55 2.14
C ILE A 23 -49.86 17.39 3.06
N GLY A 24 -50.03 17.63 4.37
CA GLY A 24 -48.95 17.50 5.34
C GLY A 24 -48.41 16.07 5.47
N THR A 25 -49.29 15.06 5.42
CA THR A 25 -48.89 13.65 5.43
C THR A 25 -48.24 13.21 4.12
N GLY A 26 -48.77 13.66 2.97
CA GLY A 26 -48.20 13.39 1.66
C GLY A 26 -46.78 13.95 1.50
N LEU A 27 -46.53 15.17 1.97
CA LEU A 27 -45.19 15.77 1.94
C LEU A 27 -44.17 14.95 2.77
N LYS A 28 -44.57 14.50 3.95
CA LYS A 28 -43.71 13.64 4.80
C LYS A 28 -43.41 12.31 4.12
N ILE A 29 -44.41 11.65 3.53
CA ILE A 29 -44.23 10.40 2.79
C ILE A 29 -43.25 10.57 1.63
N SER A 30 -43.41 11.64 0.85
CA SER A 30 -42.51 11.95 -0.27
C SER A 30 -41.06 12.18 0.21
N SER A 31 -40.87 12.94 1.29
CA SER A 31 -39.54 13.17 1.86
C SER A 31 -38.88 11.89 2.37
N LEU A 32 -39.65 10.99 2.96
CA LEU A 32 -39.17 9.72 3.47
C LEU A 32 -38.81 8.76 2.33
N ALA A 33 -39.60 8.75 1.25
CA ALA A 33 -39.30 7.96 0.05
C ALA A 33 -37.97 8.41 -0.60
N ALA A 34 -37.75 9.73 -0.69
CA ALA A 34 -36.48 10.27 -1.20
C ALA A 34 -35.29 9.87 -0.32
N ALA A 35 -35.43 9.97 1.01
CA ALA A 35 -34.38 9.55 1.94
C ALA A 35 -34.08 8.04 1.84
N ASN A 36 -35.11 7.20 1.66
CA ASN A 36 -34.94 5.77 1.49
C ASN A 36 -34.19 5.40 0.20
N GLU A 37 -34.47 6.07 -0.92
CA GLU A 37 -33.71 5.83 -2.15
C GLU A 37 -32.24 6.26 -2.00
N ILE A 38 -31.95 7.40 -1.35
CA ILE A 38 -30.56 7.83 -1.06
C ILE A 38 -29.83 6.80 -0.17
N LEU A 39 -30.51 6.30 0.88
CA LEU A 39 -29.95 5.27 1.77
C LEU A 39 -29.69 3.95 1.03
N LYS A 40 -30.59 3.56 0.13
CA LYS A 40 -30.46 2.35 -0.69
C LYS A 40 -29.29 2.45 -1.66
N ASP A 41 -29.14 3.59 -2.34
CA ASP A 41 -28.00 3.82 -3.23
C ASP A 41 -26.67 3.84 -2.46
N SER A 42 -26.65 4.51 -1.30
CA SER A 42 -25.48 4.53 -0.42
C SER A 42 -25.10 3.13 0.08
N ASN A 43 -26.08 2.31 0.47
CA ASN A 43 -25.86 0.92 0.87
C ASN A 43 -25.32 0.07 -0.28
N LYS A 44 -25.83 0.27 -1.50
CA LYS A 44 -25.33 -0.43 -2.69
C LYS A 44 -23.88 -0.06 -2.96
N GLU A 45 -23.52 1.23 -2.87
CA GLU A 45 -22.14 1.69 -3.06
C GLU A 45 -21.20 1.13 -1.98
N LEU A 46 -21.62 1.17 -0.71
CA LEU A 46 -20.86 0.60 0.41
C LEU A 46 -20.63 -0.91 0.25
N THR A 47 -21.66 -1.64 -0.19
CA THR A 47 -21.55 -3.08 -0.46
C THR A 47 -20.53 -3.34 -1.57
N LYS A 48 -20.61 -2.59 -2.68
CA LYS A 48 -19.64 -2.71 -3.78
C LYS A 48 -18.21 -2.43 -3.32
N LYS A 49 -17.99 -1.38 -2.53
CA LYS A 49 -16.67 -1.06 -1.96
C LYS A 49 -16.19 -2.14 -1.00
N ALA A 50 -17.07 -2.74 -0.20
CA ALA A 50 -16.71 -3.84 0.70
C ALA A 50 -16.27 -5.09 -0.09
N ASP A 51 -16.97 -5.42 -1.19
CA ASP A 51 -16.61 -6.54 -2.07
C ASP A 51 -15.28 -6.29 -2.79
N GLU A 52 -15.08 -5.08 -3.32
CA GLU A 52 -13.82 -4.66 -3.95
C GLU A 52 -12.65 -4.74 -2.95
N LEU A 53 -12.84 -4.25 -1.73
CA LEU A 53 -11.81 -4.27 -0.69
C LEU A 53 -11.48 -5.70 -0.25
N THR A 54 -12.49 -6.57 -0.16
CA THR A 54 -12.31 -8.00 0.15
C THR A 54 -11.50 -8.69 -0.94
N THR A 55 -11.80 -8.40 -2.20
CA THR A 55 -11.07 -8.93 -3.35
C THR A 55 -9.62 -8.44 -3.35
N HIS A 56 -9.40 -7.13 -3.21
CA HIS A 56 -8.05 -6.54 -3.13
C HIS A 56 -7.24 -7.13 -1.98
N LYS A 57 -7.85 -7.34 -0.81
CA LYS A 57 -7.20 -7.97 0.34
C LYS A 57 -6.77 -9.40 0.03
N ALA A 58 -7.61 -10.19 -0.64
CA ALA A 58 -7.28 -11.55 -1.04
C ALA A 58 -6.11 -11.57 -2.04
N THR A 59 -6.16 -10.71 -3.05
CA THR A 59 -5.07 -10.56 -4.04
C THR A 59 -3.76 -10.14 -3.39
N LEU A 60 -3.78 -9.15 -2.50
CA LEU A 60 -2.58 -8.68 -1.82
C LEU A 60 -1.99 -9.78 -0.93
N LYS A 61 -2.83 -10.56 -0.24
CA LYS A 61 -2.38 -11.70 0.55
C LYS A 61 -1.71 -12.79 -0.30
N ALA A 62 -2.28 -13.09 -1.48
CA ALA A 62 -1.68 -14.03 -2.42
C ALA A 62 -0.34 -13.52 -2.96
N ASN A 63 -0.26 -12.23 -3.32
CA ASN A 63 0.98 -11.61 -3.77
C ASN A 63 2.06 -11.61 -2.68
N LEU A 64 1.69 -11.31 -1.43
CA LEU A 64 2.61 -11.38 -0.29
C LEU A 64 3.20 -12.78 -0.14
N ALA A 65 2.36 -13.82 -0.17
CA ALA A 65 2.81 -15.20 -0.08
C ALA A 65 3.77 -15.59 -1.22
N ASN A 66 3.49 -15.12 -2.44
CA ASN A 66 4.38 -15.33 -3.58
C ASN A 66 5.72 -14.59 -3.42
N CYS A 67 5.69 -13.36 -2.90
CA CYS A 67 6.91 -12.61 -2.60
C CYS A 67 7.76 -13.29 -1.53
N ASP A 68 7.14 -13.78 -0.45
CA ASP A 68 7.85 -14.49 0.61
C ASP A 68 8.51 -15.78 0.08
N ALA A 69 7.80 -16.53 -0.76
CA ALA A 69 8.35 -17.72 -1.41
C ALA A 69 9.52 -17.39 -2.35
N ALA A 70 9.38 -16.32 -3.15
CA ALA A 70 10.46 -15.87 -4.03
C ALA A 70 11.68 -15.38 -3.23
N LEU A 71 11.47 -14.66 -2.12
CA LEU A 71 12.54 -14.18 -1.26
C LEU A 71 13.28 -15.33 -0.58
N ALA A 72 12.56 -16.36 -0.13
CA ALA A 72 13.16 -17.57 0.42
C ALA A 72 14.02 -18.28 -0.62
N SER A 73 13.48 -18.50 -1.82
CA SER A 73 14.22 -19.12 -2.93
C SER A 73 15.48 -18.33 -3.32
N GLN A 74 15.39 -17.01 -3.41
CA GLN A 74 16.55 -16.15 -3.68
C GLN A 74 17.59 -16.22 -2.56
N SER A 75 17.15 -16.24 -1.30
CA SER A 75 18.05 -16.36 -0.15
C SER A 75 18.83 -17.68 -0.15
N GLU A 76 18.19 -18.77 -0.54
CA GLU A 76 18.86 -20.07 -0.73
C GLU A 76 19.84 -20.03 -1.90
N ALA A 77 19.44 -19.46 -3.04
CA ALA A 77 20.31 -19.32 -4.21
C ALA A 77 21.56 -18.47 -3.92
N ILE A 78 21.42 -17.38 -3.14
CA ILE A 78 22.54 -16.55 -2.69
C ILE A 78 23.48 -17.37 -1.81
N LYS A 79 22.96 -18.11 -0.82
CA LYS A 79 23.78 -18.97 0.05
C LYS A 79 24.53 -20.04 -0.74
N ALA A 80 23.87 -20.66 -1.72
CA ALA A 80 24.49 -21.66 -2.59
C ALA A 80 25.56 -21.07 -3.51
N SER A 81 25.36 -19.83 -3.97
CA SER A 81 26.31 -19.10 -4.84
C SER A 81 27.42 -18.41 -4.06
N MET A 82 27.37 -18.43 -2.72
CA MET A 82 28.34 -17.78 -1.86
C MET A 82 29.66 -18.55 -1.92
N VAL A 83 30.59 -18.05 -2.74
CA VAL A 83 31.94 -18.59 -2.82
C VAL A 83 32.63 -18.33 -1.49
N LYS A 84 33.02 -19.40 -0.79
CA LYS A 84 33.93 -19.30 0.36
C LYS A 84 35.27 -18.78 -0.16
N VAL A 85 35.50 -17.48 -0.02
CA VAL A 85 36.82 -16.90 -0.22
C VAL A 85 37.68 -17.41 0.92
N ASP A 86 38.56 -18.35 0.60
CA ASP A 86 39.59 -18.79 1.53
C ASP A 86 40.58 -17.62 1.64
N ASN A 87 40.52 -16.88 2.75
CA ASN A 87 41.47 -15.81 3.08
C ASN A 87 42.86 -16.37 3.46
N ALA A 88 43.12 -17.65 3.20
CA ALA A 88 44.44 -18.21 3.25
C ALA A 88 45.33 -17.41 2.27
N PRO A 89 46.44 -16.80 2.73
CA PRO A 89 47.32 -16.06 1.83
C PRO A 89 47.75 -16.99 0.70
N SER A 90 47.49 -16.58 -0.54
CA SER A 90 47.85 -17.40 -1.69
C SER A 90 49.35 -17.70 -1.64
N LYS A 91 49.77 -18.88 -2.13
CA LYS A 91 51.19 -19.24 -2.21
C LYS A 91 52.02 -18.18 -2.97
N GLU A 92 51.38 -17.36 -3.81
CA GLU A 92 52.02 -16.21 -4.46
C GLU A 92 52.27 -15.04 -3.51
N ALA A 93 51.36 -14.76 -2.57
CA ALA A 93 51.58 -13.73 -1.54
C ALA A 93 52.76 -14.09 -0.61
N GLU A 94 52.95 -15.38 -0.28
CA GLU A 94 54.14 -15.85 0.44
C GLU A 94 55.42 -15.78 -0.41
N ARG A 95 55.34 -16.05 -1.72
CA ARG A 95 56.48 -15.89 -2.64
C ARG A 95 56.90 -14.43 -2.79
N ILE A 96 55.96 -13.50 -2.89
CA ILE A 96 56.25 -12.06 -3.00
C ILE A 96 56.94 -11.56 -1.72
N LYS A 97 56.53 -12.02 -0.53
CA LYS A 97 57.26 -11.74 0.72
C LYS A 97 58.72 -12.19 0.68
N LYS A 98 59.03 -13.34 0.05
CA LYS A 98 60.42 -13.83 -0.08
C LYS A 98 61.26 -13.01 -1.07
N ILE A 99 60.66 -12.44 -2.12
CA ILE A 99 61.38 -11.58 -3.08
C ILE A 99 61.82 -10.28 -2.40
N TYR A 100 60.95 -9.66 -1.61
CA TYR A 100 61.26 -8.42 -0.87
C TYR A 100 62.42 -8.58 0.13
N VAL A 101 62.67 -9.79 0.63
CA VAL A 101 63.82 -10.09 1.50
C VAL A 101 65.14 -10.14 0.70
N LYS A 102 65.07 -10.49 -0.60
CA LYS A 102 66.23 -10.60 -1.48
C LYS A 102 66.73 -9.23 -1.97
N ASP A 103 65.85 -8.24 -2.08
CA ASP A 103 66.21 -6.87 -2.51
C ASP A 103 67.07 -6.08 -1.51
N LYS A 104 67.26 -6.58 -0.28
CA LYS A 104 68.19 -5.97 0.69
C LYS A 104 69.66 -6.07 0.28
N SER A 105 70.02 -7.05 -0.56
CA SER A 105 71.38 -7.08 -1.15
C SER A 105 71.55 -6.02 -2.24
N CYS A 106 70.47 -5.71 -2.98
CA CYS A 106 70.46 -4.68 -4.02
C CYS A 106 70.65 -3.28 -3.41
N GLU A 107 70.02 -2.98 -2.26
CA GLU A 107 70.29 -1.74 -1.51
C GLU A 107 71.73 -1.64 -1.02
N ALA A 108 72.31 -2.76 -0.55
CA ALA A 108 73.71 -2.80 -0.10
C ALA A 108 74.69 -2.60 -1.26
N GLU A 109 74.44 -3.21 -2.42
CA GLU A 109 75.24 -3.05 -3.63
C GLU A 109 75.13 -1.61 -4.19
N LEU A 110 73.93 -1.02 -4.21
CA LEU A 110 73.71 0.33 -4.70
C LEU A 110 74.33 1.38 -3.75
N LYS A 111 74.40 1.09 -2.46
CA LYS A 111 75.14 1.90 -1.48
C LYS A 111 76.66 1.80 -1.69
N ALA A 112 77.19 0.59 -1.90
CA ALA A 112 78.61 0.39 -2.19
C ALA A 112 79.03 1.07 -3.50
N TYR A 113 78.20 0.98 -4.55
CA TYR A 113 78.43 1.68 -5.81
C TYR A 113 78.43 3.21 -5.65
N LYS A 114 77.54 3.78 -4.83
CA LYS A 114 77.54 5.23 -4.54
C LYS A 114 78.76 5.70 -3.75
N GLU A 115 79.40 4.83 -2.97
CA GLU A 115 80.63 5.15 -2.25
C GLU A 115 81.88 5.12 -3.15
N LEU A 116 81.85 4.34 -4.25
CA LEU A 116 82.93 4.29 -5.24
C LEU A 116 83.02 5.53 -6.15
N PHE A 117 81.96 6.33 -6.23
CA PHE A 117 81.89 7.54 -7.05
C PHE A 117 81.85 8.84 -6.23
N LYS A 118 82.35 8.81 -4.98
CA LYS A 118 82.60 10.01 -4.16
C LYS A 118 84.06 10.43 -4.21
#